data_AF-A0AAW2LPP9-F1
#
_entry.id   AF-A0AAW2LPP9-F1
#
_cell.length_a   1.000
_cell.length_b   1.000
_cell.length_c   1.000
_cell.angle_alpha   90.00
_cell.angle_beta   90.00
_cell.angle_gamma   90.00
#
_symmetry.space_group_name_H-M   'P 1'
#
loop_
_entity.id
_entity.type
_entity.pdbx_description
1 polymer ?
#
loop_
_entity_poly.entity_id
_entity_poly.type
_entity_poly.pdbx_seq_one_letter_code
_entity_poly.pdbx_strand_id
1 'polypeptide(L)'
;MKILIYVLKLMMPYDIIWKKSSISTAKITKKAMKIAVISPGVASVALTGEEKNQLVITGEGVDAVNLTRKIRQNVGFAEVLSVGPA
;
A
#
# COMPACT_ATOMS: atom_id res chain seq x y z
N MET A 1 6.81 14.71 31.09
CA MET A 1 5.66 14.28 30.27
C MET A 1 5.61 12.77 29.94
N LYS A 2 6.61 11.95 30.33
CA LYS A 2 6.57 10.48 30.13
C LYS A 2 5.74 9.73 31.18
N ILE A 3 5.72 10.21 32.43
CA ILE A 3 4.97 9.59 33.55
C ILE A 3 3.46 9.56 33.29
N LEU A 4 2.90 10.64 32.73
CA LEU A 4 1.46 10.72 32.44
C LEU A 4 1.00 9.65 31.43
N ILE A 5 1.85 9.31 30.45
CA ILE A 5 1.56 8.29 29.44
C ILE A 5 1.52 6.88 30.07
N TYR A 6 2.42 6.58 31.02
CA TYR A 6 2.47 5.28 31.69
C TYR A 6 1.26 5.06 32.62
N VAL A 7 0.85 6.09 33.35
CA VAL A 7 -0.32 6.00 34.25
C VAL A 7 -1.61 5.77 33.46
N LEU A 8 -1.79 6.46 32.32
CA LEU A 8 -2.94 6.24 31.43
C LEU A 8 -2.94 4.82 30.83
N LYS A 9 -1.77 4.25 30.52
CA LYS A 9 -1.63 2.88 30.00
C LYS A 9 -1.98 1.79 31.01
N LEU A 10 -1.82 2.05 32.31
CA LEU A 10 -2.18 1.12 33.39
C LEU A 10 -3.68 1.10 33.69
N MET A 11 -4.36 2.23 33.49
CA MET A 11 -5.77 2.38 33.86
C MET A 11 -6.75 1.90 32.80
N MET A 12 -6.30 1.58 31.58
CA MET A 12 -7.18 1.16 30.51
C MET A 12 -6.50 0.09 29.62
N PRO A 13 -7.21 -0.98 29.23
CA PRO A 13 -6.63 -2.10 28.49
C PRO A 13 -6.58 -1.79 26.99
N TYR A 14 -5.55 -1.09 26.52
CA TYR A 14 -5.37 -0.88 25.08
C TYR A 14 -3.91 -0.99 24.62
N ASP A 15 -3.73 -1.74 23.53
CA ASP A 15 -2.44 -2.08 22.92
C ASP A 15 -1.98 -1.14 21.80
N ILE A 16 -2.64 -0.02 21.54
CA ILE A 16 -2.34 0.78 20.34
C ILE A 16 -1.82 2.18 20.70
N ILE A 17 -0.50 2.32 20.62
CA ILE A 17 0.21 3.60 20.68
C ILE A 17 0.73 3.93 19.27
N TRP A 18 0.10 4.94 18.65
CA TRP A 18 0.42 5.56 17.36
C TRP A 18 0.46 4.63 16.12
N LYS A 19 -0.67 4.54 15.38
CA LYS A 19 -0.60 4.37 13.92
C LYS A 19 0.07 5.65 13.39
N LYS A 20 1.29 5.52 12.89
CA LYS A 20 2.04 6.63 12.27
C LYS A 20 1.09 7.44 11.38
N SER A 21 0.90 8.69 11.78
CA SER A 21 0.13 9.70 11.07
C SER A 21 0.53 9.73 9.60
N SER A 22 -0.42 9.39 8.73
CA SER A 22 -0.53 9.85 7.35
C SER A 22 0.81 10.20 6.66
N ILE A 23 1.60 9.19 6.28
CA ILE A 23 2.17 9.30 4.93
C ILE A 23 0.96 9.10 4.05
N SER A 24 0.40 10.18 3.54
CA SER A 24 -0.86 10.17 2.79
C SER A 24 -0.87 8.97 1.87
N THR A 25 -1.71 7.97 2.16
CA THR A 25 -1.89 6.80 1.31
C THR A 25 -2.12 7.26 -0.12
N ALA A 26 -2.83 8.37 -0.30
CA ALA A 26 -2.97 9.10 -1.55
C ALA A 26 -1.66 9.42 -2.31
N LYS A 27 -0.57 9.84 -1.65
CA LYS A 27 0.72 10.13 -2.31
C LYS A 27 1.45 8.84 -2.68
N ILE A 28 1.38 7.82 -1.84
CA ILE A 28 1.96 6.50 -2.09
C ILE A 28 1.20 5.80 -3.24
N THR A 29 -0.13 5.78 -3.18
CA THR A 29 -1.00 5.15 -4.18
C THR A 29 -0.89 5.85 -5.53
N LYS A 30 -0.82 7.19 -5.56
CA LYS A 30 -0.52 7.92 -6.82
C LYS A 30 0.81 7.51 -7.43
N LYS A 31 1.86 7.28 -6.62
CA LYS A 31 3.16 6.81 -7.12
C LYS A 31 3.08 5.37 -7.62
N ALA A 32 2.45 4.47 -6.85
CA ALA A 32 2.25 3.08 -7.25
C ALA A 32 1.46 2.99 -8.57
N MET A 33 0.38 3.78 -8.69
CA MET A 33 -0.45 3.83 -9.88
C MET A 33 0.32 4.35 -11.10
N LYS A 34 1.14 5.41 -10.94
CA LYS A 34 2.02 5.88 -12.02
C LYS A 34 2.98 4.79 -12.50
N ILE A 35 3.59 4.04 -11.58
CA ILE A 35 4.52 2.96 -11.92
C ILE A 35 3.78 1.82 -12.64
N ALA A 36 2.58 1.47 -12.17
CA ALA A 36 1.73 0.46 -12.79
C ALA A 36 1.33 0.84 -14.22
N VAL A 37 0.84 2.06 -14.44
CA VAL A 37 0.41 2.52 -15.77
C VAL A 37 1.57 2.59 -16.77
N ILE A 38 2.78 2.93 -16.32
CA ILE A 38 3.97 2.99 -17.20
C ILE A 38 4.53 1.59 -17.51
N SER A 39 4.09 0.56 -16.78
CA SER A 39 4.63 -0.79 -16.97
C SER A 39 4.20 -1.38 -18.31
N PRO A 40 5.11 -2.01 -19.07
CA PRO A 40 4.78 -2.67 -20.33
C PRO A 40 3.68 -3.72 -20.14
N GLY A 41 2.78 -3.81 -21.12
CA GLY A 41 1.68 -4.78 -21.13
C GLY A 41 0.45 -4.36 -20.33
N VAL A 42 0.50 -3.27 -19.55
CA VAL A 42 -0.65 -2.81 -18.76
C VAL A 42 -1.68 -2.11 -19.63
N ALA A 43 -2.92 -2.60 -19.60
CA ALA A 43 -4.07 -2.02 -20.29
C ALA A 43 -4.89 -1.11 -19.38
N SER A 44 -5.07 -1.50 -18.11
CA SER A 44 -5.80 -0.69 -17.13
C SER A 44 -5.28 -0.90 -15.71
N VAL A 45 -5.47 0.13 -14.89
CA VAL A 45 -5.10 0.14 -13.48
C VAL A 45 -6.23 0.78 -12.68
N ALA A 46 -6.75 0.06 -11.69
CA ALA A 46 -7.78 0.53 -10.79
C ALA A 46 -7.29 0.49 -9.33
N LEU A 47 -7.73 1.48 -8.54
CA LEU A 47 -7.46 1.52 -7.10
C LEU A 47 -8.69 1.00 -6.37
N THR A 48 -8.53 -0.06 -5.59
CA THR A 48 -9.60 -0.76 -4.87
C THR A 48 -9.27 -0.90 -3.38
N GLY A 49 -10.17 -1.54 -2.64
CA GLY A 49 -10.07 -1.71 -1.19
C GLY A 49 -10.71 -0.55 -0.41
N GLU A 50 -11.20 -0.85 0.79
CA GLU A 50 -11.90 0.10 1.67
C GLU A 50 -11.00 1.30 2.05
N GLU A 51 -9.70 1.07 2.22
CA GLU A 51 -8.69 2.10 2.47
C GLU A 51 -8.01 2.61 1.18
N LYS A 52 -8.50 2.25 -0.02
CA LYS A 52 -7.90 2.60 -1.33
C LYS A 52 -6.41 2.21 -1.41
N ASN A 53 -6.08 1.05 -0.88
CA ASN A 53 -4.73 0.54 -0.72
C ASN A 53 -4.40 -0.64 -1.64
N GLN A 54 -5.37 -1.13 -2.42
CA GLN A 54 -5.18 -2.22 -3.37
C GLN A 54 -5.12 -1.69 -4.79
N LEU A 55 -4.25 -2.27 -5.61
CA LEU A 55 -4.09 -1.93 -7.02
C LEU A 55 -4.47 -3.15 -7.85
N VAL A 56 -5.50 -3.02 -8.69
CA VAL A 56 -5.89 -4.02 -9.67
C VAL A 56 -5.29 -3.60 -11.01
N ILE A 57 -4.52 -4.48 -11.62
CA ILE A 57 -3.79 -4.22 -12.86
C ILE A 57 -4.23 -5.27 -13.85
N THR A 58 -4.76 -4.84 -15.00
CA THR A 58 -5.13 -5.72 -16.11
C THR A 58 -4.29 -5.39 -17.33
N GLY A 59 -3.91 -6.42 -18.07
CA GLY A 59 -2.98 -6.26 -19.19
C GLY A 59 -2.44 -7.58 -19.69
N GLU A 60 -1.91 -7.57 -20.91
CA GLU A 60 -1.31 -8.73 -21.56
C GLU A 60 0.21 -8.61 -21.53
N GLY A 61 0.91 -9.68 -21.11
CA GLY A 61 2.37 -9.66 -20.98
C GLY A 61 2.89 -8.83 -19.80
N VAL A 62 2.06 -8.59 -18.77
CA VAL A 62 2.48 -7.88 -17.56
C VAL A 62 3.41 -8.76 -16.72
N ASP A 63 4.66 -8.34 -16.58
CA ASP A 63 5.61 -8.96 -15.65
C ASP A 63 5.29 -8.53 -14.21
N ALA A 64 4.44 -9.33 -13.54
CA ALA A 64 3.99 -9.09 -12.17
C ALA A 64 5.16 -9.04 -11.16
N VAL A 65 6.22 -9.81 -11.38
CA VAL A 65 7.39 -9.87 -10.47
C VAL A 65 8.18 -8.56 -10.55
N ASN A 66 8.53 -8.14 -11.76
CA ASN A 66 9.28 -6.90 -11.97
C ASN A 66 8.45 -5.68 -11.57
N LEU A 67 7.14 -5.69 -11.85
CA LEU A 67 6.24 -4.63 -11.46
C LEU A 67 6.15 -4.48 -9.94
N THR A 68 5.97 -5.60 -9.22
CA THR A 68 5.95 -5.61 -7.76
C THR A 68 7.27 -5.12 -7.18
N ARG A 69 8.40 -5.51 -7.76
CA ARG A 69 9.72 -5.03 -7.35
C ARG A 69 9.85 -3.51 -7.52
N LYS A 70 9.46 -2.95 -8.66
CA LYS A 70 9.50 -1.49 -8.91
C LYS A 70 8.60 -0.72 -7.95
N ILE A 71 7.43 -1.25 -7.65
CA ILE A 71 6.51 -0.70 -6.66
C ILE A 71 7.19 -0.71 -5.29
N ARG A 72 7.70 -1.86 -4.82
CA ARG A 72 8.40 -1.95 -3.52
C ARG A 72 9.53 -0.93 -3.36
N GLN A 73 10.33 -0.74 -4.39
CA GLN A 73 11.43 0.23 -4.36
C GLN A 73 10.99 1.69 -4.18
N ASN A 74 9.80 2.05 -4.68
CA ASN A 74 9.32 3.44 -4.70
C ASN A 74 8.29 3.76 -3.61
N VAL A 75 7.52 2.76 -3.19
CA VAL A 75 6.43 2.91 -2.21
C VAL A 75 6.67 2.13 -0.91
N GLY A 76 7.72 1.31 -0.84
CA GLY A 76 8.08 0.53 0.33
C GLY A 76 7.54 -0.89 0.28
N PHE A 77 6.57 -1.22 1.12
CA PHE A 77 6.00 -2.57 1.14
C PHE A 77 4.85 -2.69 0.12
N ALA A 78 4.87 -3.76 -0.68
CA ALA A 78 3.78 -4.12 -1.57
C ALA A 78 3.72 -5.65 -1.70
N GLU A 79 2.52 -6.19 -1.71
CA GLU A 79 2.27 -7.63 -1.77
C GLU A 79 1.36 -7.95 -2.94
N VAL A 80 1.63 -9.07 -3.60
CA VAL A 80 0.77 -9.58 -4.67
C VAL A 80 -0.30 -10.43 -4.01
N LEU A 81 -1.55 -9.97 -4.03
CA LEU A 81 -2.67 -10.66 -3.40
C LEU A 81 -3.22 -11.79 -4.27
N SER A 82 -3.26 -11.59 -5.58
CA SER A 82 -3.76 -12.56 -6.55
C SER A 82 -3.18 -12.28 -7.93
N VAL A 83 -2.92 -13.34 -8.69
CA VAL A 83 -2.57 -13.30 -10.11
C VAL A 83 -3.45 -14.33 -10.81
N GLY A 84 -4.18 -13.89 -11.83
CA GLY A 84 -5.06 -14.75 -12.62
C GLY A 84 -5.09 -14.27 -14.08
N PRO A 85 -5.67 -15.06 -14.99
CA PRO A 85 -5.91 -14.62 -16.35
C PRO A 85 -6.80 -13.36 -16.36
N ALA A 86 -6.52 -12.46 -17.31
CA ALA A 86 -7.26 -11.22 -17.51
C ALA A 86 -8.65 -11.47 -18.12
#